data_AF-A0A835W6Q4-F1
#
_entry.id   AF-A0A835W6Q4-F1
#
_cell.length_a   1.000
_cell.length_b   1.000
_cell.length_c   1.000
_cell.angle_alpha   90.00
_cell.angle_beta   90.00
_cell.angle_gamma   90.00
#
_symmetry.space_group_name_H-M   'P 1'
#
loop_
_entity.id
_entity.type
_entity.pdbx_description
1 polymer ?
#
loop_
_entity_poly.entity_id
_entity_poly.type
_entity_poly.pdbx_seq_one_letter_code
_entity_poly.pdbx_strand_id
1 'polypeptide(L)'
;MPVLSKIQKDLQWLDMNIERIKLPVNDEWYLCAVNKEPDEASKQMGGAFTIAQMDYFRAVVDKIGSQPPEGDELIAEVNSIILKNVEPAPATGAAAGAAGGSGGAAGEPGTQAAAAARAPKPKMLVSEREDTLRKLTNHGWLFMARDGYYTLGPRTLTELKELVMSTLPAEAAERLSNNYM
;
A
#
# COMPACT_ATOMS: atom_id res chain seq x y z
N MET A 1 22.09 -19.69 -3.06
CA MET A 1 22.91 -18.48 -2.84
C MET A 1 23.27 -18.38 -1.36
N PRO A 2 24.51 -18.69 -0.96
CA PRO A 2 24.90 -18.76 0.46
C PRO A 2 24.83 -17.41 1.18
N VAL A 3 24.95 -16.29 0.45
CA VAL A 3 24.92 -14.93 1.02
C VAL A 3 23.51 -14.55 1.50
N LEU A 4 22.47 -14.75 0.68
CA LEU A 4 21.09 -14.40 1.06
C LEU A 4 20.59 -15.22 2.26
N SER A 5 20.94 -16.51 2.33
CA SER A 5 20.58 -17.36 3.47
C SER A 5 21.24 -16.90 4.77
N LYS A 6 22.46 -16.35 4.69
CA LYS A 6 23.12 -15.75 5.85
C LYS A 6 22.42 -14.47 6.29
N ILE A 7 22.16 -13.54 5.36
CA ILE A 7 21.46 -12.29 5.68
C ILE A 7 20.06 -12.58 6.23
N GLN A 8 19.34 -13.55 5.65
CA GLN A 8 18.03 -13.98 6.15
C GLN A 8 18.11 -14.46 7.60
N LYS A 9 19.14 -15.22 7.97
CA LYS A 9 19.37 -15.66 9.35
C LYS A 9 19.68 -14.49 10.28
N ASP A 10 20.48 -13.54 9.81
CA ASP A 10 20.83 -12.33 10.56
C ASP A 10 19.65 -11.36 10.71
N LEU A 11 18.60 -11.47 9.87
CA LEU A 11 17.37 -10.68 9.95
C LEU A 11 16.25 -11.36 10.76
N GLN A 12 16.39 -12.63 11.11
CA GLN A 12 15.34 -13.38 11.83
C GLN A 12 14.98 -12.77 13.18
N TRP A 13 15.94 -12.18 13.90
CA TRP A 13 15.70 -11.56 15.20
C TRP A 13 14.90 -10.26 15.12
N LEU A 14 14.84 -9.63 13.94
CA LEU A 14 13.99 -8.46 13.64
C LEU A 14 12.62 -8.87 13.10
N ASP A 15 12.32 -10.17 13.04
CA ASP A 15 11.13 -10.69 12.38
C ASP A 15 10.96 -10.20 10.93
N MET A 16 12.08 -10.01 10.23
CA MET A 16 12.12 -9.65 8.82
C MET A 16 12.44 -10.87 7.94
N ASN A 17 11.89 -10.86 6.73
CA ASN A 17 12.18 -11.79 5.66
C ASN A 17 12.70 -11.06 4.43
N ILE A 18 13.60 -11.70 3.70
CA ILE A 18 13.95 -11.29 2.34
C ILE A 18 13.05 -12.06 1.40
N GLU A 19 12.12 -11.35 0.78
CA GLU A 19 11.27 -11.90 -0.27
C GLU A 19 11.80 -11.50 -1.64
N ARG A 20 11.65 -12.38 -2.62
CA ARG A 20 11.97 -12.10 -4.01
C ARG A 20 10.67 -11.97 -4.78
N ILE A 21 10.47 -10.87 -5.48
CA ILE A 21 9.29 -10.61 -6.29
C ILE A 21 9.70 -10.32 -7.72
N LYS A 22 8.96 -10.85 -8.69
CA LYS A 22 9.09 -10.45 -10.09
C LYS A 22 8.09 -9.34 -10.36
N LEU A 23 8.54 -8.19 -10.83
CA LEU A 23 7.63 -7.08 -11.09
C LEU A 23 6.96 -7.29 -12.47
N PRO A 24 5.61 -7.31 -12.57
CA PRO A 24 4.94 -7.65 -13.83
C PRO A 24 5.25 -6.70 -14.99
N VAL A 25 5.52 -5.42 -14.68
CA VAL A 25 5.65 -4.37 -15.70
C VAL A 25 6.98 -4.40 -16.48
N ASN A 26 8.05 -4.89 -15.86
CA ASN A 26 9.37 -4.96 -16.49
C ASN A 26 9.99 -6.36 -16.49
N ASP A 27 9.29 -7.34 -15.90
CA ASP A 27 9.73 -8.72 -15.79
C ASP A 27 11.06 -8.91 -15.04
N GLU A 28 11.47 -7.91 -14.23
CA GLU A 28 12.70 -7.95 -13.44
C GLU A 28 12.46 -8.48 -12.02
N TRP A 29 13.50 -9.08 -11.44
CA TRP A 29 13.48 -9.60 -10.07
C TRP A 29 13.99 -8.56 -9.08
N TYR A 30 13.18 -8.32 -8.04
CA TYR A 30 13.50 -7.46 -6.91
C TYR A 30 13.64 -8.28 -5.63
N LEU A 31 14.47 -7.78 -4.71
CA LEU A 31 14.58 -8.30 -3.36
C LEU A 31 14.02 -7.25 -2.40
N CYS A 32 13.05 -7.64 -1.59
CA CYS A 32 12.39 -6.78 -0.61
C CYS A 32 12.63 -7.34 0.79
N ALA A 33 12.98 -6.47 1.73
CA ALA A 33 12.98 -6.81 3.14
C ALA A 33 11.57 -6.55 3.69
N VAL A 34 10.84 -7.62 3.98
CA VAL A 34 9.43 -7.62 4.37
C VAL A 34 9.33 -7.97 5.85
N ASN A 35 8.51 -7.24 6.59
CA ASN A 35 8.23 -7.58 7.98
C ASN A 35 7.22 -8.73 8.06
N LYS A 36 7.42 -9.67 8.98
CA LYS A 36 6.46 -10.75 9.23
C LYS A 36 5.21 -10.27 9.97
N GLU A 37 5.34 -9.19 10.73
CA GLU A 37 4.19 -8.59 11.41
C GLU A 37 3.40 -7.70 10.44
N PRO A 38 2.12 -8.00 10.19
CA PRO A 38 1.29 -7.29 9.20
C PRO A 38 1.06 -5.81 9.55
N ASP A 39 1.27 -5.40 10.80
CA ASP A 39 0.95 -4.06 11.28
C ASP A 39 2.11 -3.05 11.11
N GLU A 40 3.29 -3.52 10.67
CA GLU A 40 4.48 -2.68 10.54
C GLU A 40 4.57 -1.91 9.22
N ALA A 41 3.95 -2.35 8.12
CA ALA A 41 3.97 -1.58 6.87
C ALA A 41 3.36 -0.17 7.08
N SER A 42 2.32 -0.09 7.92
CA SER A 42 1.74 1.16 8.42
C SER A 42 2.72 1.97 9.28
N LYS A 43 3.62 1.34 10.04
CA LYS A 43 4.66 2.02 10.83
C LYS A 43 5.84 2.50 9.97
N GLN A 44 6.27 1.69 9.00
CA GLN A 44 7.34 2.03 8.07
C GLN A 44 6.93 3.20 7.15
N MET A 45 5.67 3.21 6.69
CA MET A 45 5.11 4.40 6.05
C MET A 45 4.93 5.54 7.05
N GLY A 46 4.47 5.28 8.27
CA GLY A 46 4.21 6.31 9.28
C GLY A 46 5.43 7.11 9.73
N GLY A 47 6.65 6.54 9.65
CA GLY A 47 7.89 7.27 9.93
C GLY A 47 8.37 8.17 8.79
N ALA A 48 8.07 7.81 7.53
CA ALA A 48 8.55 8.52 6.35
C ALA A 48 7.48 9.41 5.68
N PHE A 49 6.19 9.16 5.96
CA PHE A 49 5.06 9.81 5.32
C PHE A 49 4.09 10.35 6.36
N THR A 50 3.52 11.52 6.07
CA THR A 50 2.44 12.06 6.89
C THR A 50 1.16 11.26 6.70
N ILE A 51 0.21 11.39 7.64
CA ILE A 51 -1.11 10.74 7.55
C ILE A 51 -1.81 11.09 6.22
N ALA A 52 -1.74 12.35 5.79
CA ALA A 52 -2.35 12.78 4.52
C ALA A 52 -1.72 12.09 3.30
N GLN A 53 -0.40 11.89 3.33
CA GLN A 53 0.31 11.17 2.26
C GLN A 53 -0.01 9.68 2.23
N MET A 54 -0.23 9.06 3.39
CA MET A 54 -0.68 7.67 3.47
C MET A 54 -2.12 7.51 2.99
N ASP A 55 -3.02 8.43 3.38
CA ASP A 55 -4.41 8.47 2.90
C ASP A 55 -4.43 8.62 1.36
N TYR A 56 -3.59 9.50 0.81
CA TYR A 56 -3.40 9.66 -0.64
C TYR A 56 -2.82 8.41 -1.31
N PHE A 57 -1.81 7.78 -0.71
CA PHE A 57 -1.23 6.55 -1.23
C PHE A 57 -2.25 5.42 -1.35
N ARG A 58 -3.10 5.20 -0.33
CA ARG A 58 -4.18 4.20 -0.40
C ARG A 58 -5.12 4.46 -1.56
N ALA A 59 -5.53 5.71 -1.74
CA ALA A 59 -6.39 6.10 -2.85
C ALA A 59 -5.70 5.90 -4.22
N VAL A 60 -4.38 6.08 -4.29
CA VAL A 60 -3.59 5.76 -5.50
C VAL A 60 -3.55 4.25 -5.76
N VAL A 61 -3.33 3.42 -4.72
CA VAL A 61 -3.37 1.95 -4.84
C VAL A 61 -4.73 1.49 -5.34
N ASP A 62 -5.82 1.98 -4.74
CA ASP A 62 -7.18 1.67 -5.16
C ASP A 62 -7.43 2.13 -6.60
N LYS A 63 -6.92 3.30 -6.99
CA LYS A 63 -7.07 3.83 -8.34
C LYS A 63 -6.32 2.98 -9.37
N ILE A 64 -5.12 2.51 -9.05
CA ILE A 64 -4.34 1.62 -9.92
C ILE A 64 -5.00 0.25 -10.01
N GLY A 65 -5.40 -0.33 -8.87
CA GLY A 65 -6.00 -1.67 -8.82
C GLY A 65 -7.37 -1.76 -9.52
N SER A 66 -8.16 -0.69 -9.45
CA SER A 66 -9.49 -0.62 -10.09
C SER A 66 -9.46 -0.28 -11.58
N GLN A 67 -8.34 0.17 -12.14
CA GLN A 67 -8.25 0.42 -13.57
C GLN A 67 -8.00 -0.89 -14.33
N PRO A 68 -8.68 -1.10 -15.47
CA PRO A 68 -8.38 -2.23 -16.32
C PRO A 68 -6.94 -2.07 -16.86
N PRO A 69 -6.11 -3.13 -16.79
CA PRO A 69 -4.79 -3.09 -17.40
C PRO A 69 -4.91 -2.97 -18.94
N GLU A 70 -3.91 -2.36 -19.57
CA GLU A 70 -3.84 -2.25 -21.03
C GLU A 70 -3.28 -3.57 -21.61
N GLY A 71 -4.00 -4.20 -22.54
CA GLY A 71 -3.54 -5.42 -23.21
C GLY A 71 -3.44 -6.64 -22.28
N ASP A 72 -2.26 -7.30 -22.28
CA ASP A 72 -1.98 -8.52 -21.51
C ASP A 72 -1.32 -8.24 -20.14
N GLU A 73 -1.24 -6.97 -19.73
CA GLU A 73 -0.67 -6.57 -18.45
C GLU A 73 -1.53 -7.03 -17.26
N LEU A 74 -0.87 -7.27 -16.11
CA LEU A 74 -1.56 -7.74 -14.89
C LEU A 74 -2.06 -6.60 -14.01
N ILE A 75 -1.39 -5.44 -14.06
CA ILE A 75 -1.67 -4.29 -13.21
C ILE A 75 -1.66 -3.08 -14.11
N ALA A 76 -2.65 -2.20 -13.97
CA ALA A 76 -2.75 -1.01 -14.78
C ALA A 76 -1.58 -0.04 -14.55
N GLU A 77 -1.26 0.70 -15.60
CA GLU A 77 -0.43 1.90 -15.54
C GLU A 77 -1.32 3.13 -15.57
N VAL A 78 -1.20 3.99 -14.57
CA VAL A 78 -2.06 5.17 -14.45
C VAL A 78 -1.27 6.45 -14.66
N ASN A 79 -1.77 7.31 -15.55
CA ASN A 79 -1.16 8.59 -15.85
C ASN A 79 -1.10 9.50 -14.61
N SER A 80 0.00 10.22 -14.45
CA SER A 80 0.28 11.14 -13.35
C SER A 80 -0.78 12.22 -13.18
N ILE A 81 -1.37 12.71 -14.28
CA ILE A 81 -2.45 13.70 -14.26
C ILE A 81 -3.69 13.11 -13.58
N ILE A 82 -4.01 11.84 -13.84
CA ILE A 82 -5.13 11.14 -13.19
C ILE A 82 -4.82 11.00 -11.70
N LEU A 83 -3.63 10.52 -11.35
CA LEU A 83 -3.24 10.28 -9.96
C LEU A 83 -3.21 11.57 -9.13
N LYS A 84 -2.67 12.67 -9.67
CA LYS A 84 -2.67 13.98 -9.00
C LYS A 84 -4.07 14.48 -8.66
N ASN A 85 -5.08 14.04 -9.41
CA ASN A 85 -6.48 14.42 -9.18
C ASN A 85 -7.25 13.42 -8.31
N VAL A 86 -6.62 12.33 -7.86
CA VAL A 86 -7.23 11.40 -6.91
C VAL A 86 -7.44 12.10 -5.57
N GLU A 87 -8.66 12.01 -5.06
CA GLU A 87 -8.99 12.45 -3.71
C GLU A 87 -9.10 11.23 -2.80
N PRO A 88 -8.46 11.24 -1.62
CA PRO A 88 -8.65 10.18 -0.64
C PRO A 88 -10.12 10.09 -0.23
N ALA A 89 -10.65 8.87 -0.17
CA ALA A 89 -11.98 8.65 0.39
C ALA A 89 -12.01 9.20 1.84
N PRO A 90 -13.10 9.87 2.26
CA PRO A 90 -13.22 10.29 3.64
C PRO A 90 -13.12 9.04 4.52
N ALA A 91 -12.26 9.09 5.55
CA ALA A 91 -12.06 7.98 6.47
C ALA A 91 -13.39 7.58 7.14
N THR A 92 -14.11 6.64 6.53
CA THR A 92 -15.14 5.86 7.20
C THR A 92 -14.38 4.95 8.15
N GLY A 93 -14.59 5.14 9.46
CA GLY A 93 -13.83 4.49 10.52
C GLY A 93 -14.05 2.96 10.58
N ALA A 94 -13.46 2.23 9.64
CA ALA A 94 -13.47 0.78 9.60
C ALA A 94 -12.10 0.26 9.12
N ALA A 95 -11.07 0.52 9.92
CA ALA A 95 -9.81 -0.23 9.93
C ALA A 95 -9.05 0.12 11.22
N ALA A 96 -9.67 -0.20 12.36
CA ALA A 96 -9.01 -0.24 13.65
C ALA A 96 -9.46 -1.55 14.33
N GLY A 97 -8.54 -2.50 14.48
CA GLY A 97 -8.67 -3.63 15.39
C GLY A 97 -9.39 -4.86 14.85
N ALA A 98 -8.68 -5.68 14.07
CA ALA A 98 -8.90 -7.12 14.10
C ALA A 98 -8.19 -7.70 15.34
N ALA A 99 -8.76 -7.45 16.52
CA ALA A 99 -8.39 -8.09 17.78
C ALA A 99 -9.58 -8.02 18.73
N GLY A 100 -10.09 -9.17 19.17
CA GLY A 100 -11.04 -9.21 20.28
C GLY A 100 -12.11 -10.28 20.11
N GLY A 101 -11.87 -11.41 20.75
CA GLY A 101 -12.80 -12.54 20.80
C GLY A 101 -14.14 -12.23 21.45
N SER A 102 -15.03 -13.18 21.18
CA SER A 102 -16.36 -13.38 21.74
C SER A 102 -16.44 -13.27 23.28
N GLY A 103 -17.47 -12.58 23.79
CA GLY A 103 -17.97 -12.71 25.16
C GLY A 103 -18.57 -11.41 25.69
N GLY A 104 -19.90 -11.30 25.72
CA GLY A 104 -20.62 -10.06 26.02
C GLY A 104 -20.84 -9.74 27.51
N ALA A 105 -21.30 -8.51 27.77
CA ALA A 105 -22.43 -8.15 28.64
C ALA A 105 -22.49 -6.62 28.87
N ALA A 106 -23.69 -6.06 28.65
CA ALA A 106 -24.31 -4.82 29.13
C ALA A 106 -23.49 -3.78 29.92
N GLY A 107 -23.55 -2.53 29.44
CA GLY A 107 -23.27 -1.31 30.22
C GLY A 107 -23.13 -0.04 29.37
N GLU A 108 -24.23 0.69 29.13
CA GLU A 108 -24.18 2.15 28.95
C GLU A 108 -23.77 2.81 30.29
N PRO A 109 -23.06 3.97 30.34
CA PRO A 109 -23.48 5.21 29.67
C PRO A 109 -22.31 6.11 29.15
N GLY A 110 -22.62 7.10 28.29
CA GLY A 110 -21.65 8.17 28.01
C GLY A 110 -21.85 8.96 26.72
N THR A 111 -23.03 9.53 26.50
CA THR A 111 -23.27 10.51 25.42
C THR A 111 -22.55 11.82 25.74
N GLN A 112 -21.30 11.96 25.33
CA GLN A 112 -20.71 13.26 25.00
C GLN A 112 -20.15 13.19 23.58
N ALA A 113 -21.00 13.68 22.67
CA ALA A 113 -20.76 13.82 21.26
C ALA A 113 -19.46 14.60 20.99
N ALA A 114 -18.44 13.91 20.48
CA ALA A 114 -18.06 13.88 19.06
C ALA A 114 -18.19 15.17 18.21
N ALA A 115 -18.23 16.36 18.81
CA ALA A 115 -18.39 17.65 18.12
C ALA A 115 -17.23 18.62 18.36
N ALA A 116 -16.09 18.14 18.89
CA ALA A 116 -14.86 18.92 18.95
C ALA A 116 -14.08 18.73 17.64
N ALA A 117 -14.35 19.64 16.69
CA ALA A 117 -13.44 20.06 15.63
C ALA A 117 -12.80 18.95 14.77
N ARG A 118 -13.59 18.30 13.91
CA ARG A 118 -13.07 17.89 12.60
C ARG A 118 -12.86 19.16 11.77
N ALA A 119 -11.80 19.90 12.07
CA ALA A 119 -11.26 20.85 11.10
C ALA A 119 -11.10 20.07 9.79
N PRO A 120 -11.57 20.61 8.64
CA PRO A 120 -11.37 19.93 7.37
C PRO A 120 -9.87 19.67 7.24
N LYS A 121 -9.47 18.38 7.20
CA LYS A 121 -8.08 18.03 6.88
C LYS A 121 -7.73 18.81 5.62
N PRO A 122 -6.69 19.66 5.61
CA PRO A 122 -6.34 20.41 4.42
C PRO A 122 -6.11 19.41 3.29
N LYS A 123 -6.89 19.57 2.21
CA LYS A 123 -6.70 18.77 1.00
C LYS A 123 -5.28 19.04 0.52
N MET A 124 -4.49 17.98 0.32
CA MET A 124 -3.15 18.12 -0.24
C MET A 124 -3.22 18.88 -1.55
N LEU A 125 -2.33 19.85 -1.73
CA LEU A 125 -2.15 20.61 -2.96
C LEU A 125 -1.66 19.67 -4.07
N VAL A 126 -1.89 20.07 -5.33
CA VAL A 126 -1.44 19.29 -6.50
C VAL A 126 0.09 19.10 -6.48
N SER A 127 0.85 20.13 -6.09
CA SER A 127 2.30 20.06 -5.95
C SER A 127 2.72 19.05 -4.88
N GLU A 128 2.05 19.03 -3.73
CA GLU A 128 2.32 18.08 -2.64
C GLU A 128 2.02 16.63 -3.06
N ARG A 129 0.96 16.42 -3.85
CA ARG A 129 0.63 15.10 -4.41
C ARG A 129 1.71 14.65 -5.39
N GLU A 130 2.20 15.55 -6.23
CA GLU A 130 3.29 15.26 -7.16
C GLU A 130 4.59 14.91 -6.44
N ASP A 131 4.97 15.68 -5.41
CA ASP A 131 6.11 15.36 -4.54
C ASP A 131 5.93 14.01 -3.85
N THR A 132 4.71 13.71 -3.42
CA THR A 132 4.39 12.44 -2.77
C THR A 132 4.49 11.27 -3.74
N LEU A 133 4.03 11.39 -4.99
CA LEU A 133 4.23 10.36 -6.02
C LEU A 133 5.72 10.09 -6.28
N ARG A 134 6.54 11.15 -6.40
CA ARG A 134 8.00 11.01 -6.52
C ARG A 134 8.60 10.29 -5.31
N LYS A 135 8.21 10.70 -4.10
CA LYS A 135 8.70 10.10 -2.86
C LYS A 135 8.32 8.62 -2.76
N LEU A 136 7.06 8.28 -3.02
CA LEU A 136 6.59 6.89 -3.05
C LEU A 136 7.36 6.04 -4.06
N THR A 137 7.70 6.60 -5.22
CA THR A 137 8.51 5.93 -6.24
C THR A 137 9.95 5.69 -5.75
N ASN A 138 10.60 6.72 -5.20
CA ASN A 138 11.96 6.61 -4.66
C ASN A 138 12.07 5.59 -3.51
N HIS A 139 11.00 5.40 -2.75
CA HIS A 139 10.94 4.43 -1.68
C HIS A 139 10.48 3.03 -2.14
N GLY A 140 10.16 2.82 -3.42
CA GLY A 140 9.75 1.52 -3.98
C GLY A 140 8.30 1.13 -3.73
N TRP A 141 7.46 2.05 -3.25
CA TRP A 141 6.01 1.85 -3.07
C TRP A 141 5.25 1.99 -4.39
N LEU A 142 5.71 2.87 -5.28
CA LEU A 142 5.23 2.97 -6.65
C LEU A 142 6.38 2.69 -7.61
N PHE A 143 6.03 2.32 -8.84
CA PHE A 143 6.98 2.17 -9.93
C PHE A 143 6.54 3.06 -11.08
N MET A 144 7.49 3.80 -11.67
CA MET A 144 7.22 4.62 -12.86
C MET A 144 7.57 3.79 -14.09
N ALA A 145 6.55 3.22 -14.73
CA ALA A 145 6.73 2.28 -15.84
C ALA A 145 7.22 2.97 -17.12
N ARG A 146 6.66 4.15 -17.39
CA ARG A 146 7.07 5.07 -18.45
C ARG A 146 6.86 6.50 -17.97
N ASP A 147 7.39 7.48 -18.70
CA ASP A 147 7.37 8.88 -18.27
C ASP A 147 5.94 9.35 -17.96
N GLY A 148 5.71 9.72 -16.71
CA GLY A 148 4.42 10.16 -16.22
C GLY A 148 3.36 9.07 -16.03
N TYR A 149 3.70 7.78 -16.07
CA TYR A 149 2.79 6.67 -15.76
C TYR A 149 3.29 5.84 -14.58
N TYR A 150 2.40 5.53 -13.65
CA TYR A 150 2.74 4.82 -12.41
C TYR A 150 1.95 3.53 -12.28
N THR A 151 2.60 2.52 -11.70
CA THR A 151 2.00 1.26 -11.26
C THR A 151 2.46 0.92 -9.83
N LEU A 152 2.00 -0.21 -9.30
CA LEU A 152 2.37 -0.67 -7.95
C LEU A 152 3.85 -1.05 -7.90
N GLY A 153 4.56 -0.54 -6.90
CA GLY A 153 5.98 -0.85 -6.71
C GLY A 153 6.22 -2.20 -6.02
N PRO A 154 7.46 -2.74 -6.08
CA PRO A 154 7.81 -4.01 -5.46
C PRO A 154 7.46 -4.10 -3.98
N ARG A 155 7.60 -3.00 -3.22
CA ARG A 155 7.27 -2.97 -1.80
C ARG A 155 5.76 -3.03 -1.55
N THR A 156 4.96 -2.35 -2.36
CA THR A 156 3.50 -2.44 -2.24
C THR A 156 3.03 -3.87 -2.50
N LEU A 157 3.57 -4.51 -3.52
CA LEU A 157 3.21 -5.89 -3.87
C LEU A 157 3.63 -6.90 -2.80
N THR A 158 4.75 -6.67 -2.10
CA THR A 158 5.27 -7.63 -1.09
C THR A 158 4.76 -7.35 0.31
N GLU A 159 4.71 -6.08 0.73
CA GLU A 159 4.34 -5.70 2.09
C GLU A 159 2.83 -5.47 2.27
N LEU A 160 2.09 -5.15 1.19
CA LEU A 160 0.66 -4.85 1.24
C LEU A 160 -0.17 -5.85 0.42
N LYS A 161 0.20 -7.13 0.44
CA LYS A 161 -0.42 -8.21 -0.33
C LYS A 161 -1.94 -8.23 -0.21
N GLU A 162 -2.48 -8.20 1.01
CA GLU A 162 -3.93 -8.26 1.25
C GLU A 162 -4.66 -7.07 0.62
N LEU A 163 -4.11 -5.85 0.77
CA LEU A 163 -4.67 -4.65 0.16
C LEU A 163 -4.67 -4.75 -1.37
N VAL A 164 -3.54 -5.15 -1.95
CA VAL A 164 -3.40 -5.31 -3.41
C VAL A 164 -4.39 -6.35 -3.94
N MET A 165 -4.48 -7.52 -3.30
CA MET A 165 -5.40 -8.58 -3.75
C MET A 165 -6.87 -8.18 -3.61
N SER A 166 -7.20 -7.34 -2.64
CA SER A 166 -8.57 -6.83 -2.46
C SER A 166 -8.99 -5.77 -3.49
N THR A 167 -8.01 -5.11 -4.12
CA THR A 167 -8.26 -3.99 -5.06
C THR A 167 -8.20 -4.42 -6.51
N LEU A 168 -7.49 -5.52 -6.81
CA LEU A 168 -7.38 -6.06 -8.17
C LEU A 168 -8.61 -6.90 -8.58
N PRO A 169 -8.91 -6.99 -9.88
CA PRO A 169 -9.84 -7.99 -10.40
C PRO A 169 -9.39 -9.41 -10.02
N ALA A 170 -10.34 -10.31 -9.74
CA ALA A 170 -10.05 -11.65 -9.24
C ALA A 170 -9.06 -12.45 -10.10
N GLU A 171 -9.19 -12.36 -11.44
CA GLU A 171 -8.28 -13.02 -12.38
C GLU A 171 -6.85 -12.46 -12.29
N ALA A 172 -6.69 -11.14 -12.17
CA ALA A 172 -5.40 -10.50 -12.04
C ALA A 172 -4.75 -10.85 -10.69
N ALA A 173 -5.52 -10.86 -9.60
CA ALA A 173 -5.06 -11.25 -8.27
C ALA A 173 -4.56 -12.70 -8.25
N GLU A 174 -5.30 -13.64 -8.85
CA GLU A 174 -4.90 -15.05 -8.93
C GLU A 174 -3.60 -15.23 -9.76
N ARG A 175 -3.52 -14.59 -10.92
CA ARG A 175 -2.31 -14.65 -11.77
C ARG A 175 -1.10 -14.03 -11.09
N LEU A 176 -1.28 -12.92 -10.37
CA LEU A 176 -0.24 -12.25 -9.62
C LEU A 176 0.28 -13.14 -8.47
N SER A 177 -0.62 -13.77 -7.72
CA SER A 177 -0.26 -14.67 -6.62
C SER A 177 0.45 -15.94 -7.08
N ASN A 178 0.18 -16.45 -8.28
CA ASN A 178 0.75 -17.72 -8.75
C ASN A 178 2.10 -17.56 -9.47
N ASN A 179 2.34 -16.43 -10.13
CA ASN A 179 3.47 -16.28 -11.05
C ASN A 179 4.52 -15.25 -10.59
N TYR A 180 4.16 -14.35 -9.68
CA TYR A 180 4.98 -13.17 -9.37
C TYR A 180 5.29 -13.03 -7.87
N MET A 181 4.49 -13.63 -6.98
CA MET A 181 4.69 -13.69 -5.53
C MET A 181 5.11 -15.09 -5.06
#